data_AF-A0A8T7HL37-F1
#
_entry.id   AF-A0A8T7HL37-F1
#
_cell.length_a   1.000
_cell.length_b   1.000
_cell.length_c   1.000
_cell.angle_alpha   90.00
_cell.angle_beta   90.00
_cell.angle_gamma   90.00
#
_symmetry.space_group_name_H-M   'P 1'
#
loop_
_entity.id
_entity.type
_entity.pdbx_description
1 polymer ?
#
loop_
_entity_poly.entity_id
_entity_poly.type
_entity_poly.pdbx_seq_one_letter_code
_entity_poly.pdbx_strand_id
1 'polypeptide(L)'
;MIAFIIVPKNSGLKQYRDVAISELGLAGNEKLEVRGEDVPLWLESVIKTGKKAIGITGQDLYKEYCLKNYRTDTKILKIISWNDERAIYGKPVLCLLGPANRIPIPRKAKICISSKYKFLARKYLNLLEQQGYSFEKFYVAGSTESSYAIGLADLVIDIVYSGKSINEIGLSVYDKIFSSDIVVIGGKDD
;
A
#
# COMPACT_ATOMS: atom_id res chain seq x y z
N MET A 1 -25.92 -1.43 -14.72
CA MET A 1 -25.05 -2.58 -15.06
C MET A 1 -23.61 -2.10 -14.99
N ILE A 2 -22.70 -2.84 -14.33
CA ILE A 2 -21.28 -2.48 -14.25
C ILE A 2 -20.64 -2.74 -15.61
N ALA A 3 -20.02 -1.72 -16.19
CA ALA A 3 -19.36 -1.82 -17.49
C ALA A 3 -17.95 -2.42 -17.36
N PHE A 4 -17.19 -2.04 -16.33
CA PHE A 4 -15.79 -2.47 -16.15
C PHE A 4 -15.46 -2.79 -14.69
N ILE A 5 -14.57 -3.75 -14.50
CA ILE A 5 -13.82 -3.95 -13.24
C ILE A 5 -12.38 -3.53 -13.47
N ILE A 6 -11.89 -2.60 -12.67
CA ILE A 6 -10.50 -2.17 -12.70
C ILE A 6 -9.76 -2.95 -11.63
N VAL A 7 -8.76 -3.72 -12.05
CA VAL A 7 -8.13 -4.72 -11.20
C VAL A 7 -6.61 -4.56 -11.20
N PRO A 8 -5.93 -4.95 -10.11
CA PRO A 8 -4.50 -4.85 -10.05
C PRO A 8 -3.86 -5.96 -10.88
N LYS A 9 -2.83 -5.60 -11.66
CA LYS A 9 -1.99 -6.55 -12.41
C LYS A 9 -0.87 -7.17 -11.55
N ASN A 10 -0.65 -6.65 -10.35
CA ASN A 10 0.39 -7.13 -9.44
C ASN A 10 0.08 -8.56 -8.99
N SER A 11 1.06 -9.47 -9.15
CA SER A 11 0.90 -10.89 -8.82
C SER A 11 0.49 -11.14 -7.37
N GLY A 12 0.99 -10.33 -6.43
CA GLY A 12 0.63 -10.41 -5.01
C GLY A 12 -0.87 -10.22 -4.73
N LEU A 13 -1.57 -9.46 -5.58
CA LEU A 13 -3.00 -9.20 -5.45
C LEU A 13 -3.86 -10.19 -6.27
N LYS A 14 -3.26 -11.10 -7.04
CA LYS A 14 -3.97 -11.92 -8.02
C LYS A 14 -4.99 -12.88 -7.37
N GLN A 15 -4.56 -13.62 -6.35
CA GLN A 15 -5.44 -14.54 -5.62
C GLN A 15 -6.66 -13.82 -5.04
N TYR A 16 -6.42 -12.66 -4.42
CA TYR A 16 -7.45 -11.88 -3.74
C TYR A 16 -8.36 -11.12 -4.69
N ARG A 17 -7.82 -10.68 -5.84
CA ARG A 17 -8.61 -10.17 -6.96
C ARG A 17 -9.64 -11.20 -7.39
N ASP A 18 -9.22 -12.45 -7.58
CA ASP A 18 -10.11 -13.50 -8.07
C ASP A 18 -11.19 -13.86 -7.03
N VAL A 19 -10.85 -13.87 -5.73
CA VAL A 19 -11.81 -13.97 -4.62
C VAL A 19 -12.82 -12.83 -4.65
N ALA A 20 -12.36 -11.59 -4.73
CA ALA A 20 -13.23 -10.41 -4.77
C ALA A 20 -14.18 -10.43 -5.98
N ILE A 21 -13.69 -10.80 -7.17
CA ILE A 21 -14.51 -10.94 -8.37
C ILE A 21 -15.60 -12.01 -8.17
N SER A 22 -15.25 -13.16 -7.58
CA SER A 22 -16.21 -14.23 -7.33
C SER A 22 -17.27 -13.82 -6.31
N GLU A 23 -16.87 -13.23 -5.19
CA GLU A 23 -17.80 -12.80 -4.14
C GLU A 23 -18.78 -11.72 -4.61
N LEU A 24 -18.36 -10.87 -5.54
CA LEU A 24 -19.19 -9.81 -6.11
C LEU A 24 -20.06 -10.30 -7.28
N GLY A 25 -19.89 -11.56 -7.73
CA GLY A 25 -20.61 -12.08 -8.89
C GLY A 25 -20.23 -11.42 -10.20
N LEU A 26 -18.98 -10.96 -10.34
CA LEU A 26 -18.52 -10.15 -11.48
C LEU A 26 -17.63 -10.91 -12.47
N ALA A 27 -17.65 -12.25 -12.43
CA ALA A 27 -16.77 -13.08 -13.24
C ALA A 27 -16.91 -12.83 -14.76
N GLY A 28 -18.10 -12.44 -15.22
CA GLY A 28 -18.42 -12.17 -16.63
C GLY A 28 -18.19 -10.72 -17.09
N ASN A 29 -17.78 -9.80 -16.20
CA ASN A 29 -17.55 -8.41 -16.58
C ASN A 29 -16.16 -8.21 -17.22
N GLU A 30 -16.06 -7.20 -18.09
CA GLU A 30 -14.80 -6.81 -18.71
C GLU A 30 -13.81 -6.28 -17.66
N LYS A 31 -12.54 -6.70 -17.75
CA LYS A 31 -11.49 -6.40 -16.78
C LYS A 31 -10.45 -5.47 -17.40
N LEU A 32 -10.15 -4.38 -16.70
CA LEU A 32 -9.05 -3.48 -17.03
C LEU A 32 -7.92 -3.66 -16.00
N GLU A 33 -6.79 -4.22 -16.42
CA GLU A 33 -5.66 -4.49 -15.54
C GLU A 33 -4.68 -3.29 -15.48
N VAL A 34 -4.47 -2.75 -14.27
CA VAL A 34 -3.57 -1.59 -14.03
C VAL A 34 -2.68 -1.85 -12.80
N ARG A 35 -1.72 -0.98 -12.47
CA ARG A 35 -0.98 -1.14 -11.20
C ARG A 35 -1.94 -0.89 -10.03
N GLY A 36 -1.76 -1.60 -8.91
CA GLY A 36 -2.65 -1.46 -7.75
C GLY A 36 -2.80 -0.01 -7.27
N GLU A 37 -1.71 0.76 -7.27
CA GLU A 37 -1.71 2.18 -6.90
C GLU A 37 -2.47 3.09 -7.89
N ASP A 38 -2.65 2.63 -9.13
CA ASP A 38 -3.32 3.37 -10.20
C ASP A 38 -4.83 3.06 -10.28
N VAL A 39 -5.30 1.97 -9.65
CA VAL A 39 -6.71 1.56 -9.67
C VAL A 39 -7.68 2.71 -9.33
N PRO A 40 -7.46 3.52 -8.26
CA PRO A 40 -8.39 4.59 -7.93
C PRO A 40 -8.44 5.70 -8.99
N LEU A 41 -7.29 6.03 -9.59
CA LEU A 41 -7.21 7.03 -10.65
C LEU A 41 -8.00 6.58 -11.88
N TRP A 42 -7.80 5.34 -12.32
CA TRP A 42 -8.52 4.79 -13.45
C TRP A 42 -10.02 4.70 -13.19
N LEU A 43 -10.42 4.36 -11.96
CA LEU A 43 -11.83 4.32 -11.58
C LEU A 43 -12.49 5.68 -11.72
N GLU A 44 -11.88 6.74 -11.20
CA GLU A 44 -12.38 8.09 -11.39
C GLU A 44 -12.49 8.48 -12.86
N SER A 45 -11.46 8.16 -13.66
CA SER A 45 -11.48 8.45 -15.09
C SER A 45 -12.64 7.75 -15.80
N VAL A 46 -12.93 6.50 -15.48
CA VAL A 46 -14.06 5.76 -16.08
C VAL A 46 -15.40 6.35 -15.63
N ILE A 47 -15.57 6.63 -14.34
CA ILE A 47 -16.82 7.23 -13.81
C ILE A 47 -17.10 8.58 -14.46
N LYS A 48 -16.06 9.41 -14.68
CA LYS A 48 -16.18 10.71 -15.36
C LYS A 48 -16.68 10.60 -16.82
N THR A 49 -16.58 9.43 -17.45
CA THR A 49 -17.18 9.18 -18.77
C THR A 49 -18.67 8.79 -18.71
N GLY A 50 -19.29 8.78 -17.53
CA GLY A 50 -20.67 8.36 -17.32
C GLY A 50 -20.88 6.84 -17.23
N LYS A 51 -19.79 6.06 -17.18
CA LYS A 51 -19.84 4.60 -17.09
C LYS A 51 -19.76 4.14 -15.63
N LYS A 52 -20.58 3.15 -15.26
CA LYS A 52 -20.46 2.48 -13.97
C LYS A 52 -19.29 1.51 -13.96
N ALA A 53 -18.39 1.65 -13.00
CA ALA A 53 -17.25 0.78 -12.83
C ALA A 53 -16.94 0.58 -11.35
N ILE A 54 -16.19 -0.46 -11.04
CA ILE A 54 -15.63 -0.68 -9.71
C ILE A 54 -14.12 -0.91 -9.81
N GLY A 55 -13.41 -0.62 -8.73
CA GLY A 55 -11.98 -0.87 -8.59
C GLY A 55 -11.70 -1.86 -7.46
N ILE A 56 -10.70 -2.72 -7.62
CA ILE A 56 -10.20 -3.61 -6.57
C ILE A 56 -8.74 -3.24 -6.31
N THR A 57 -8.36 -2.92 -5.07
CA THR A 57 -6.98 -2.59 -4.72
C THR A 57 -6.67 -2.87 -3.25
N GLY A 58 -5.42 -2.69 -2.83
CA GLY A 58 -5.02 -2.74 -1.44
C GLY A 58 -5.51 -1.52 -0.66
N GLN A 59 -5.94 -1.74 0.58
CA GLN A 59 -6.41 -0.67 1.46
C GLN A 59 -5.33 0.39 1.71
N ASP A 60 -4.07 -0.04 1.82
CA ASP A 60 -2.88 0.81 1.89
C ASP A 60 -2.76 1.75 0.69
N LEU A 61 -2.88 1.20 -0.53
CA LEU A 61 -2.77 1.95 -1.77
C LEU A 61 -3.94 2.94 -1.94
N TYR A 62 -5.15 2.51 -1.60
CA TYR A 62 -6.30 3.40 -1.60
C TYR A 62 -6.17 4.51 -0.56
N LYS A 63 -5.69 4.18 0.65
CA LYS A 63 -5.50 5.17 1.71
C LYS A 63 -4.45 6.21 1.31
N GLU A 64 -3.34 5.77 0.72
CA GLU A 64 -2.33 6.66 0.15
C GLU A 64 -2.96 7.57 -0.91
N TYR A 65 -3.75 7.00 -1.84
CA TYR A 65 -4.42 7.77 -2.88
C TYR A 65 -5.34 8.86 -2.31
N CYS A 66 -6.14 8.54 -1.29
CA CYS A 66 -7.00 9.53 -0.62
C CYS A 66 -6.19 10.62 0.11
N LEU A 67 -5.04 10.28 0.70
CA LEU A 67 -4.17 11.28 1.35
C LEU A 67 -3.48 12.20 0.33
N LYS A 68 -3.16 11.68 -0.86
CA LYS A 68 -2.65 12.47 -1.99
C LYS A 68 -3.73 13.36 -2.60
N ASN A 69 -4.95 12.85 -2.72
CA ASN A 69 -6.07 13.49 -3.41
C ASN A 69 -7.20 13.81 -2.41
N TYR A 70 -7.13 14.98 -1.79
CA TYR A 70 -8.07 15.42 -0.74
C TYR A 70 -9.56 15.37 -1.14
N ARG A 71 -9.86 15.39 -2.45
CA ARG A 71 -11.22 15.29 -3.01
C ARG A 71 -11.27 14.20 -4.08
N THR A 72 -11.16 12.93 -3.66
CA THR A 72 -11.45 11.80 -4.56
C THR A 72 -12.94 11.67 -4.80
N ASP A 73 -13.37 11.24 -5.99
CA ASP A 73 -14.77 10.93 -6.33
C ASP A 73 -15.13 9.46 -6.10
N THR A 74 -14.28 8.74 -5.37
CA THR A 74 -14.47 7.32 -5.04
C THR A 74 -14.73 7.12 -3.56
N LYS A 75 -15.31 5.97 -3.21
CA LYS A 75 -15.45 5.48 -1.83
C LYS A 75 -15.21 3.97 -1.75
N ILE A 76 -14.95 3.48 -0.54
CA ILE A 76 -14.95 2.04 -0.26
C ILE A 76 -16.40 1.55 -0.26
N LEU A 77 -16.70 0.56 -1.11
CA LEU A 77 -17.98 -0.15 -1.13
C LEU A 77 -17.93 -1.39 -0.24
N LYS A 78 -16.79 -2.10 -0.24
CA LYS A 78 -16.60 -3.34 0.55
C LYS A 78 -15.14 -3.47 0.95
N ILE A 79 -14.93 -4.02 2.15
CA ILE A 79 -13.61 -4.46 2.62
C ILE A 79 -13.64 -5.98 2.64
N ILE A 80 -12.59 -6.61 2.09
CA ILE A 80 -12.40 -8.05 2.09
C ILE A 80 -11.12 -8.31 2.88
N SER A 81 -11.25 -9.05 3.98
CA SER A 81 -10.12 -9.33 4.86
C SER A 81 -9.05 -10.14 4.14
N TRP A 82 -7.81 -9.68 4.23
CA TRP A 82 -6.64 -10.44 3.84
C TRP A 82 -6.26 -11.35 5.01
N ASN A 83 -6.48 -12.64 4.86
CA ASN A 83 -6.05 -13.64 5.84
C ASN A 83 -5.16 -14.66 5.13
N ASP A 84 -3.87 -14.55 5.37
CA ASP A 84 -2.83 -15.34 4.71
C ASP A 84 -1.78 -15.78 5.71
N GLU A 85 -1.67 -17.09 5.92
CA GLU A 85 -0.67 -17.68 6.81
C GLU A 85 0.78 -17.43 6.38
N ARG A 86 1.01 -17.08 5.10
CA ARG A 86 2.34 -16.71 4.60
C ARG A 86 2.77 -15.31 5.04
N ALA A 87 1.82 -14.47 5.46
CA ALA A 87 2.12 -13.13 5.96
C ALA A 87 2.44 -13.17 7.46
N ILE A 88 3.53 -12.51 7.88
CA ILE A 88 3.98 -12.53 9.28
C ILE A 88 2.95 -11.92 10.27
N TYR A 89 1.99 -11.15 9.74
CA TYR A 89 0.90 -10.54 10.51
C TYR A 89 -0.48 -10.98 10.02
N GLY A 90 -0.56 -12.08 9.26
CA GLY A 90 -1.79 -12.54 8.59
C GLY A 90 -2.21 -11.70 7.38
N LYS A 91 -1.61 -10.52 7.19
CA LYS A 91 -1.84 -9.61 6.05
C LYS A 91 -0.64 -8.71 5.77
N PRO A 92 -0.57 -8.03 4.61
CA PRO A 92 0.44 -7.02 4.35
C PRO A 92 0.36 -5.85 5.35
N VAL A 93 1.52 -5.42 5.86
CA VAL A 93 1.60 -4.28 6.79
C VAL A 93 2.73 -3.35 6.37
N LEU A 94 2.41 -2.08 6.15
CA LEU A 94 3.41 -1.01 6.00
C LEU A 94 4.14 -0.85 7.33
N CYS A 95 5.46 -0.97 7.32
CA CYS A 95 6.27 -0.99 8.54
C CYS A 95 7.39 0.05 8.49
N LEU A 96 7.80 0.50 9.67
CA LEU A 96 9.13 1.05 9.87
C LEU A 96 10.11 -0.11 10.09
N LEU A 97 11.18 -0.13 9.32
CA LEU A 97 12.23 -1.13 9.33
C LEU A 97 13.55 -0.50 9.77
N GLY A 98 14.30 -1.24 10.58
CA GLY A 98 15.64 -0.86 11.02
C GLY A 98 16.52 -2.09 11.27
N PRO A 99 17.76 -1.89 11.71
CA PRO A 99 18.72 -2.97 11.94
C PRO A 99 18.17 -4.10 12.82
N ALA A 100 18.45 -5.36 12.46
CA ALA A 100 17.93 -6.53 13.18
C ALA A 100 18.38 -6.61 14.65
N ASN A 101 19.50 -5.98 15.02
CA ASN A 101 19.97 -5.86 16.40
C ASN A 101 19.17 -4.86 17.25
N ARG A 102 18.11 -4.23 16.69
CA ARG A 102 17.15 -3.37 17.39
C ARG A 102 17.80 -2.23 18.19
N ILE A 103 18.80 -1.58 17.61
CA ILE A 103 19.35 -0.35 18.17
C ILE A 103 18.25 0.73 18.18
N PRO A 104 18.13 1.55 19.25
CA PRO A 104 17.21 2.67 19.27
C PRO A 104 17.33 3.54 18.03
N ILE A 105 16.20 4.03 17.51
CA ILE A 105 16.18 4.94 16.37
C ILE A 105 17.04 6.17 16.72
N PRO A 106 18.07 6.50 15.92
CA PRO A 106 18.85 7.71 16.12
C PRO A 106 17.97 8.96 16.05
N ARG A 107 18.30 9.99 16.85
CA ARG A 107 17.59 11.30 16.80
C ARG A 107 17.65 11.96 15.42
N LYS A 108 18.70 11.67 14.65
CA LYS A 108 18.87 12.06 13.25
C LYS A 108 19.13 10.80 12.43
N ALA A 109 18.29 10.52 11.44
CA ALA A 109 18.42 9.32 10.60
C ALA A 109 18.09 9.61 9.13
N LYS A 110 18.74 8.89 8.23
CA LYS A 110 18.37 8.80 6.82
C LYS A 110 17.31 7.72 6.64
N ILE A 111 16.22 8.07 5.98
CA ILE A 111 15.11 7.14 5.77
C ILE A 111 14.75 7.02 4.31
N CYS A 112 14.80 5.79 3.81
CA CYS A 112 14.29 5.44 2.49
C CYS A 112 12.81 5.08 2.58
N ILE A 113 12.01 5.63 1.69
CA ILE A 113 10.56 5.40 1.67
C ILE A 113 10.18 4.94 0.27
N SER A 114 9.39 3.87 0.16
CA SER A 114 8.77 3.52 -1.11
C SER A 114 7.90 4.67 -1.61
N SER A 115 8.04 5.08 -2.86
CA SER A 115 7.29 6.20 -3.43
C SER A 115 5.77 5.94 -3.44
N LYS A 116 5.36 4.69 -3.23
CA LYS A 116 3.96 4.27 -3.03
C LYS A 116 3.38 4.67 -1.68
N TYR A 117 4.19 5.07 -0.69
CA TYR A 117 3.74 5.30 0.70
C TYR A 117 4.23 6.65 1.25
N LYS A 118 4.39 7.65 0.39
CA LYS A 118 4.86 8.99 0.75
C LYS A 118 4.00 9.66 1.83
N PHE A 119 2.68 9.62 1.68
CA PHE A 119 1.76 10.36 2.54
C PHE A 119 1.47 9.61 3.85
N LEU A 120 1.32 8.28 3.80
CA LEU A 120 1.26 7.44 4.99
C LEU A 120 2.54 7.55 5.83
N ALA A 121 3.72 7.41 5.20
CA ALA A 121 5.00 7.58 5.88
C ALA A 121 5.16 8.98 6.46
N ARG A 122 4.80 10.03 5.71
CA ARG A 122 4.84 11.41 6.23
C ARG A 122 3.97 11.58 7.47
N LYS A 123 2.74 11.06 7.47
CA LYS A 123 1.85 11.15 8.63
C LYS A 123 2.48 10.49 9.86
N TYR A 124 3.07 9.31 9.68
CA TYR A 124 3.78 8.58 10.73
C TYR A 124 5.00 9.34 11.24
N LEU A 125 5.91 9.74 10.34
CA LEU A 125 7.16 10.42 10.69
C LEU A 125 6.92 11.77 11.36
N ASN A 126 5.86 12.50 10.98
CA ASN A 126 5.50 13.76 11.63
C ASN A 126 5.22 13.57 13.15
N LEU A 127 4.69 12.41 13.57
CA LEU A 127 4.47 12.11 14.99
C LEU A 127 5.80 11.93 15.73
N LEU A 128 6.78 11.29 15.09
CA LEU A 128 8.13 11.15 15.64
C LEU A 128 8.87 12.50 15.63
N GLU A 129 8.69 13.32 14.60
CA GLU A 129 9.29 14.66 14.53
C GLU A 129 8.81 15.57 15.67
N GLN A 130 7.52 15.48 16.04
CA GLN A 130 6.99 16.16 17.22
C GLN A 130 7.63 15.71 18.54
N GLN A 131 8.21 14.50 18.57
CA GLN A 131 8.94 13.95 19.72
C GLN A 131 10.44 14.28 19.67
N GLY A 132 10.89 15.11 18.72
CA GLY A 132 12.27 15.57 18.59
C GLY A 132 13.17 14.68 17.72
N TYR A 133 12.59 13.84 16.86
CA TYR A 133 13.35 13.14 15.81
C TYR A 133 13.48 14.00 14.54
N SER A 134 14.49 13.74 13.72
CA SER A 134 14.73 14.42 12.45
C SER A 134 15.11 13.40 11.38
N PHE A 135 14.45 13.45 10.23
CA PHE A 135 14.65 12.47 9.16
C PHE A 135 15.07 13.13 7.85
N GLU A 136 16.18 12.67 7.27
CA GLU A 136 16.52 12.93 5.88
C GLU A 136 15.78 11.92 5.00
N LYS A 137 14.68 12.35 4.38
CA LYS A 137 13.74 11.48 3.65
C LYS A 137 14.08 11.44 2.17
N PHE A 138 14.23 10.24 1.60
CA PHE A 138 14.29 10.05 0.15
C PHE A 138 13.34 8.95 -0.31
N TYR A 139 12.85 9.08 -1.55
CA TYR A 139 11.78 8.25 -2.09
C TYR A 139 12.27 7.46 -3.31
N VAL A 140 11.96 6.17 -3.36
CA VAL A 140 12.36 5.29 -4.47
C VAL A 140 11.16 4.52 -5.02
N ALA A 141 11.13 4.28 -6.34
CA ALA A 141 10.01 3.57 -6.98
C ALA A 141 10.06 2.04 -6.82
N GLY A 142 11.09 1.51 -6.16
CA GLY A 142 11.29 0.12 -5.83
C GLY A 142 12.65 -0.10 -5.15
N SER A 143 12.91 -1.31 -4.66
CA SER A 143 14.16 -1.69 -4.00
C SER A 143 14.52 -0.81 -2.79
N THR A 144 13.53 -0.50 -1.95
CA THR A 144 13.78 0.26 -0.72
C THR A 144 14.78 -0.48 0.18
N GLU A 145 14.70 -1.81 0.23
CA GLU A 145 15.62 -2.68 0.97
C GLU A 145 17.07 -2.53 0.49
N SER A 146 17.27 -2.37 -0.82
CA SER A 146 18.61 -2.19 -1.39
C SER A 146 19.27 -0.90 -0.89
N SER A 147 18.50 0.15 -0.63
CA SER A 147 19.06 1.41 -0.10
C SER A 147 19.72 1.22 1.27
N TYR A 148 19.17 0.34 2.11
CA TYR A 148 19.78 -0.04 3.38
C TYR A 148 21.02 -0.91 3.14
N ALA A 149 20.92 -1.92 2.27
CA ALA A 149 22.01 -2.85 1.99
C ALA A 149 23.30 -2.16 1.50
N ILE A 150 23.19 -1.03 0.78
CA ILE A 150 24.33 -0.24 0.29
C ILE A 150 24.70 0.96 1.19
N GLY A 151 24.07 1.10 2.36
CA GLY A 151 24.38 2.15 3.33
C GLY A 151 23.86 3.56 2.99
N LEU A 152 22.87 3.68 2.11
CA LEU A 152 22.23 4.98 1.82
C LEU A 152 21.18 5.39 2.86
N ALA A 153 20.55 4.42 3.53
CA ALA A 153 19.54 4.64 4.55
C ALA A 153 19.88 3.92 5.85
N ASP A 154 19.56 4.55 6.97
CA ASP A 154 19.58 3.94 8.31
C ASP A 154 18.27 3.18 8.59
N LEU A 155 17.17 3.68 8.01
CA LEU A 155 15.82 3.18 8.20
C LEU A 155 15.10 3.05 6.85
N VAL A 156 14.13 2.14 6.79
CA VAL A 156 13.29 1.94 5.61
C VAL A 156 11.81 1.95 5.99
N ILE A 157 10.95 2.56 5.18
CA ILE A 157 9.50 2.37 5.24
C ILE A 157 9.04 1.68 3.97
N ASP A 158 8.59 0.43 4.13
CA ASP A 158 8.00 -0.36 3.06
C ASP A 158 6.99 -1.39 3.60
N ILE A 159 6.25 -2.01 2.69
CA ILE A 159 5.26 -3.03 3.01
C ILE A 159 5.93 -4.38 3.26
N VAL A 160 5.58 -4.99 4.39
CA VAL A 160 6.05 -6.31 4.78
C VAL A 160 4.93 -7.32 4.61
N TYR A 161 5.24 -8.42 3.94
CA TYR A 161 4.34 -9.57 3.78
C TYR A 161 4.91 -10.80 4.50
N SER A 162 5.79 -11.58 3.86
CA SER A 162 6.39 -12.78 4.48
C SER A 162 7.63 -12.49 5.33
N GLY A 163 8.15 -11.25 5.28
CA GLY A 163 9.38 -10.87 5.98
C GLY A 163 10.67 -11.44 5.39
N LYS A 164 10.60 -12.26 4.33
CA LYS A 164 11.78 -12.89 3.73
C LYS A 164 12.83 -11.88 3.26
N SER A 165 12.42 -10.85 2.51
CA SER A 165 13.35 -9.84 1.96
C SER A 165 14.10 -9.08 3.05
N ILE A 166 13.40 -8.65 4.10
CA ILE A 166 14.00 -7.87 5.18
C ILE A 166 14.96 -8.72 6.02
N ASN A 167 14.65 -9.99 6.26
CA ASN A 167 15.50 -10.89 7.04
C ASN A 167 16.82 -11.19 6.31
N GLU A 168 16.78 -11.37 4.98
CA GLU A 168 17.96 -11.66 4.15
C GLU A 168 19.01 -10.54 4.19
N ILE A 169 18.59 -9.31 4.50
CA ILE A 169 19.48 -8.13 4.55
C ILE A 169 19.68 -7.57 5.95
N GLY A 170 19.26 -8.31 6.99
CA GLY A 170 19.47 -7.90 8.38
C GLY A 170 18.60 -6.72 8.83
N LEU A 171 17.42 -6.55 8.24
CA LEU A 171 16.39 -5.63 8.71
C LEU A 171 15.37 -6.36 9.59
N SER A 172 14.77 -5.62 10.52
CA SER A 172 13.65 -6.07 11.35
C SER A 172 12.57 -4.99 11.46
N VAL A 173 11.35 -5.41 11.79
CA VAL A 173 10.23 -4.48 12.02
C VAL A 173 10.42 -3.79 13.37
N TYR A 174 10.52 -2.47 13.32
CA TYR A 174 10.55 -1.58 14.48
C TYR A 174 9.15 -1.15 14.88
N ASP A 175 8.33 -0.83 13.88
CA ASP A 175 6.95 -0.39 14.11
C ASP A 175 6.02 -0.74 12.95
N LYS A 176 4.73 -0.86 13.25
CA LYS A 176 3.67 -1.17 12.29
C LYS A 176 2.86 0.10 12.03
N ILE A 177 2.93 0.60 10.80
CA ILE A 177 2.35 1.88 10.40
C ILE A 177 0.91 1.71 9.92
N PHE A 178 0.66 0.74 9.04
CA PHE A 178 -0.65 0.54 8.42
C PHE A 178 -0.86 -0.92 8.01
N SER A 179 -1.93 -1.55 8.48
CA SER A 179 -2.31 -2.90 8.05
C SER A 179 -3.25 -2.82 6.85
N SER A 180 -3.02 -3.65 5.83
CA SER A 180 -3.77 -3.60 4.57
C SER A 180 -4.66 -4.81 4.35
N ASP A 181 -5.95 -4.56 4.16
CA ASP A 181 -6.90 -5.51 3.58
C ASP A 181 -7.14 -5.22 2.08
N ILE A 182 -8.00 -5.99 1.42
CA ILE A 182 -8.47 -5.64 0.07
C ILE A 182 -9.68 -4.73 0.18
N VAL A 183 -9.72 -3.71 -0.67
CA VAL A 183 -10.88 -2.84 -0.81
C VAL A 183 -11.47 -2.93 -2.21
N VAL A 184 -12.79 -2.98 -2.25
CA VAL A 184 -13.60 -2.74 -3.43
C VAL A 184 -14.04 -1.29 -3.34
N ILE A 185 -13.69 -0.50 -4.36
CA ILE A 185 -14.00 0.92 -4.45
C ILE A 185 -14.96 1.19 -5.63
N GLY A 186 -15.80 2.21 -5.49
CA GLY A 186 -16.78 2.64 -6.49
C GLY A 186 -16.92 4.15 -6.50
N GLY A 187 -17.81 4.68 -7.34
CA GLY A 187 -18.14 6.10 -7.32
C GLY A 187 -18.80 6.51 -6.01
N LYS A 188 -18.66 7.79 -5.63
CA LYS A 188 -19.33 8.32 -4.44
C LYS A 188 -20.85 8.12 -4.48
N ASP A 189 -21.43 8.20 -5.67
CA ASP A 189 -22.88 8.11 -5.90
C ASP A 189 -23.37 6.68 -6.14
N ASP A 190 -22.48 5.67 -6.09
CA ASP A 190 -22.81 4.24 -6.27
C ASP A 190 -23.26 3.54 -4.99
#